data_AF-A0A7J4RAZ3-F1
#
_entry.id   AF-A0A7J4RAZ3-F1
#
_cell.length_a   1.000
_cell.length_b   1.000
_cell.length_c   1.000
_cell.angle_alpha   90.00
_cell.angle_beta   90.00
_cell.angle_gamma   90.00
#
_symmetry.space_group_name_H-M   'P 1'
#
loop_
_entity.id
_entity.type
_entity.pdbx_description
1 polymer ?
#
loop_
_entity_poly.entity_id
_entity_poly.type
_entity_poly.pdbx_seq_one_letter_code
_entity_poly.pdbx_strand_id
1 'polypeptide(L)'
;MSTRSGDAMFLTKEVATIAGALGMVFLAISWHKRHNEGVSRLAQSGWVLVGLYFFNDSLYYFELEDLVLTIMTALALPISVALVIAEARSLTERDRAALNWARGCVAYAGGPYLLVAHIPWLSVLAIWFV
;
A
#
# COMPACT_ATOMS: atom_id res chain seq x y z
N MET A 1 10.21 7.98 30.77
CA MET A 1 8.90 7.73 30.12
C MET A 1 9.13 7.86 28.63
N SER A 2 8.90 6.80 27.85
CA SER A 2 8.98 6.69 26.37
C SER A 2 10.00 5.65 25.86
N THR A 3 9.57 4.38 25.82
CA THR A 3 10.16 3.33 24.96
C THR A 3 9.11 2.42 24.31
N ARG A 4 7.80 2.72 24.44
CA ARG A 4 6.71 1.87 23.93
C ARG A 4 6.13 2.39 22.62
N SER A 5 6.94 2.52 21.58
CA SER A 5 6.39 2.70 20.23
C SER A 5 6.81 1.58 19.28
N GLY A 6 7.79 0.75 19.66
CA GLY A 6 8.20 -0.44 18.91
C GLY A 6 7.39 -1.71 19.20
N ASP A 7 6.71 -1.79 20.35
CA ASP A 7 6.04 -3.02 20.82
C ASP A 7 4.65 -3.25 20.21
N ALA A 8 4.07 -2.23 19.57
CA ALA A 8 2.69 -2.25 19.04
C ALA A 8 2.61 -2.58 17.55
N MET A 9 3.69 -3.01 16.90
CA MET A 9 3.73 -3.32 15.47
C MET A 9 4.13 -4.78 15.27
N PHE A 10 3.46 -5.48 14.35
CA PHE A 10 3.75 -6.89 14.05
C PHE A 10 5.13 -7.08 13.40
N LEU A 11 5.57 -6.09 12.62
CA LEU A 11 6.88 -5.97 11.98
C LEU A 11 7.54 -4.67 12.42
N THR A 12 8.87 -4.67 12.47
CA THR A 12 9.62 -3.43 12.70
C THR A 12 9.29 -2.42 11.61
N LYS A 13 9.14 -1.15 12.01
CA LYS A 13 8.73 -0.06 11.12
C LYS A 13 9.57 0.03 9.84
N GLU A 14 10.88 -0.20 9.96
CA GLU A 14 11.82 -0.21 8.84
C GLU A 14 11.47 -1.29 7.80
N VAL A 15 11.22 -2.52 8.26
CA VAL A 15 10.86 -3.65 7.39
C VAL A 15 9.51 -3.41 6.73
N ALA A 16 8.54 -2.91 7.50
CA ALA A 16 7.23 -2.56 6.97
C ALA A 16 7.34 -1.48 5.89
N THR A 17 8.02 -0.36 6.15
CA THR A 17 8.19 0.72 5.18
C THR A 17 8.88 0.24 3.90
N ILE A 18 9.93 -0.58 4.02
CA ILE A 18 10.61 -1.15 2.84
C ILE A 18 9.66 -2.06 2.07
N ALA A 19 8.91 -2.93 2.75
CA ALA A 19 7.93 -3.81 2.13
C ALA A 19 6.83 -3.00 1.41
N GLY A 20 6.30 -1.95 2.06
CA GLY A 20 5.32 -1.04 1.48
C GLY A 20 5.86 -0.34 0.25
N ALA A 21 7.04 0.26 0.33
CA ALA A 21 7.69 0.93 -0.80
C ALA A 21 7.93 -0.02 -1.98
N LEU A 22 8.44 -1.22 -1.72
CA LEU A 22 8.61 -2.26 -2.75
C LEU A 22 7.27 -2.67 -3.36
N GLY A 23 6.24 -2.83 -2.53
CA GLY A 23 4.88 -3.12 -2.98
C GLY A 23 4.34 -2.05 -3.94
N MET A 24 4.53 -0.77 -3.62
CA MET A 24 4.14 0.34 -4.49
C MET A 24 4.91 0.37 -5.80
N VAL A 25 6.21 0.10 -5.77
CA VAL A 25 7.05 -0.01 -6.97
C VAL A 25 6.58 -1.17 -7.86
N PHE A 26 6.29 -2.33 -7.28
CA PHE A 26 5.77 -3.48 -8.03
C PHE A 26 4.41 -3.17 -8.66
N LEU A 27 3.51 -2.49 -7.95
CA LEU A 27 2.24 -2.03 -8.52
C LEU A 27 2.46 -1.02 -9.66
N ALA A 28 3.36 -0.04 -9.49
CA ALA A 28 3.68 0.95 -10.53
C ALA A 28 4.24 0.30 -11.81
N ILE A 29 5.21 -0.61 -11.65
CA ILE A 29 5.80 -1.36 -12.78
C ILE A 29 4.73 -2.22 -13.44
N SER A 30 3.88 -2.89 -12.66
CA SER A 30 2.80 -3.71 -13.19
C SER A 30 1.78 -2.88 -13.98
N TRP A 31 1.52 -1.64 -13.55
CA TRP A 31 0.63 -0.72 -14.25
C TRP A 31 1.24 -0.22 -15.57
N HIS A 32 2.54 0.11 -15.58
CA HIS A 32 3.22 0.57 -16.77
C HIS A 32 3.34 -0.55 -17.83
N LYS A 33 3.62 -1.78 -17.37
CA LYS A 33 3.74 -2.96 -18.25
C LYS A 33 2.43 -3.66 -18.53
N ARG A 34 1.27 -3.06 -18.23
CA ARG A 34 -0.08 -3.69 -18.31
C ARG A 34 -0.44 -4.41 -19.62
N HIS A 35 0.25 -4.10 -20.72
CA HIS A 35 0.06 -4.73 -22.03
C HIS A 35 0.89 -6.01 -22.26
N ASN A 36 1.80 -6.35 -21.34
CA ASN A 36 2.63 -7.55 -21.44
C ASN A 36 2.05 -8.73 -20.65
N GLU A 37 2.27 -9.95 -21.16
CA GLU A 37 1.94 -11.18 -20.46
C GLU A 37 2.85 -11.39 -19.23
N GLY A 38 2.28 -11.92 -18.13
CA GLY A 38 3.03 -12.19 -16.88
C GLY A 38 2.98 -11.10 -15.80
N VAL A 39 2.42 -9.93 -16.11
CA VAL A 39 2.29 -8.78 -15.19
C VAL A 39 1.46 -9.08 -13.93
N SER A 40 0.52 -10.03 -14.03
CA SER A 40 -0.38 -10.37 -12.93
C SER A 40 0.35 -10.88 -11.69
N ARG A 41 1.46 -11.63 -11.85
CA ARG A 41 2.26 -12.12 -10.70
C ARG A 41 2.95 -10.99 -9.94
N LEU A 42 3.47 -10.00 -10.67
CA LEU A 42 4.10 -8.81 -10.07
C LEU A 42 3.06 -7.97 -9.30
N ALA A 43 1.88 -7.82 -9.89
CA ALA A 43 0.75 -7.14 -9.24
C ALA A 43 0.30 -7.87 -7.97
N GLN A 44 0.18 -9.20 -8.00
CA GLN A 44 -0.15 -10.02 -6.83
C GLN A 44 0.84 -9.80 -5.68
N SER A 45 2.16 -9.84 -5.95
CA SER A 45 3.16 -9.54 -4.93
C SER A 45 3.04 -8.11 -4.40
N GLY A 46 2.74 -7.15 -5.28
CA GLY A 46 2.53 -5.76 -4.89
C GLY A 46 1.35 -5.59 -3.93
N TRP A 47 0.21 -6.21 -4.24
CA TRP A 47 -0.98 -6.17 -3.39
C TRP A 47 -0.72 -6.75 -2.00
N VAL A 48 -0.07 -7.91 -1.90
CA VAL A 48 0.27 -8.53 -0.60
C VAL A 48 1.17 -7.62 0.23
N LEU A 49 2.24 -7.08 -0.37
CA LEU A 49 3.19 -6.23 0.35
C LEU A 49 2.55 -4.93 0.86
N VAL A 50 1.71 -4.30 0.03
CA VAL A 50 0.98 -3.07 0.42
C VAL A 50 -0.06 -3.37 1.51
N GLY A 51 -0.80 -4.47 1.38
CA GLY A 51 -1.77 -4.89 2.39
C GLY A 51 -1.13 -5.15 3.75
N LEU A 52 0.01 -5.86 3.77
CA LEU A 52 0.79 -6.10 4.99
C LEU A 52 1.33 -4.81 5.59
N TYR A 53 1.83 -3.89 4.77
CA TYR A 53 2.32 -2.60 5.23
C TYR A 53 1.24 -1.82 6.00
N PHE A 54 0.08 -1.60 5.39
CA PHE A 54 -0.99 -0.85 6.04
C PHE A 54 -1.57 -1.60 7.25
N PHE A 55 -1.69 -2.93 7.17
CA PHE A 55 -2.18 -3.72 8.29
C PHE A 55 -1.28 -3.65 9.52
N ASN A 56 0.04 -3.53 9.30
CA ASN A 56 1.01 -3.45 10.39
C ASN A 56 0.79 -2.23 11.30
N ASP A 57 0.23 -1.14 10.77
CA ASP A 57 -0.07 0.09 11.52
C ASP A 57 -1.42 0.03 12.26
N SER A 58 -2.23 -1.03 12.07
CA SER A 58 -3.56 -1.11 12.66
C SER A 58 -3.54 -1.05 14.19
N LEU A 59 -2.60 -1.73 14.83
CA LEU A 59 -2.48 -1.75 16.29
C LEU A 59 -1.94 -0.41 16.83
N TYR A 60 -1.05 0.26 16.09
CA TYR A 60 -0.60 1.62 16.40
C TYR A 60 -1.77 2.62 16.41
N TYR A 61 -2.65 2.56 15.41
CA TYR A 61 -3.82 3.45 15.36
C TYR A 61 -4.87 3.10 16.42
N PHE A 62 -4.96 1.83 16.82
CA PHE A 62 -5.83 1.41 17.92
C PHE A 62 -5.37 2.01 19.26
N GLU A 63 -4.07 2.03 19.52
CA GLU A 63 -3.50 2.66 20.72
C GLU A 63 -3.65 4.19 20.74
N LEU A 64 -3.73 4.82 19.57
CA LEU A 64 -4.03 6.24 19.42
C LEU A 64 -5.52 6.57 19.55
N GLU A 65 -6.37 5.58 19.81
CA GLU A 65 -7.83 5.70 19.88
C GLU A 65 -8.47 6.25 18.57
N ASP A 66 -7.78 6.11 17.44
CA ASP A 66 -8.30 6.48 16.12
C ASP A 66 -9.06 5.30 15.50
N LEU A 67 -10.36 5.23 15.79
CA LEU A 67 -11.22 4.14 15.33
C LEU A 67 -11.30 4.04 13.80
N VAL A 68 -11.35 5.18 13.11
CA VAL A 68 -11.53 5.22 11.66
C VAL A 68 -10.31 4.61 10.99
N LEU A 69 -9.12 5.08 11.36
CA LEU A 69 -7.89 4.65 10.73
C LEU A 69 -7.51 3.21 11.13
N THR A 70 -7.84 2.80 12.35
CA THR A 70 -7.72 1.41 12.80
C THR A 70 -8.52 0.46 11.90
N ILE A 71 -9.79 0.78 11.64
CA ILE A 71 -10.65 -0.08 10.80
C ILE A 71 -10.13 -0.09 9.36
N MET A 72 -9.77 1.08 8.81
CA MET A 72 -9.26 1.17 7.44
C MET A 72 -7.98 0.36 7.23
N THR A 73 -7.05 0.44 8.17
CA THR A 73 -5.77 -0.30 8.12
C THR A 73 -5.96 -1.79 8.40
N ALA A 74 -6.84 -2.16 9.33
CA ALA A 74 -7.19 -3.57 9.58
C ALA A 74 -7.83 -4.23 8.34
N LEU A 75 -8.71 -3.50 7.63
CA LEU A 75 -9.36 -3.98 6.41
C LEU A 75 -8.44 -3.98 5.18
N ALA A 76 -7.30 -3.30 5.23
CA ALA A 76 -6.35 -3.29 4.12
C ALA A 76 -5.87 -4.71 3.75
N LEU A 77 -5.66 -5.57 4.75
CA LEU A 77 -5.23 -6.96 4.53
C LEU A 77 -6.29 -7.79 3.78
N PRO A 78 -7.54 -7.95 4.25
CA PRO A 78 -8.54 -8.73 3.52
C PRO A 78 -8.86 -8.15 2.14
N ILE A 79 -8.85 -6.82 1.99
CA ILE A 79 -9.02 -6.18 0.67
C ILE A 79 -7.87 -6.54 -0.27
N SER A 80 -6.62 -6.48 0.21
CA SER A 80 -5.45 -6.85 -0.60
C SER A 80 -5.50 -8.31 -1.05
N VAL A 81 -5.94 -9.23 -0.18
CA VAL A 81 -6.12 -10.65 -0.53
C VAL A 81 -7.22 -10.81 -1.58
N ALA A 82 -8.33 -10.07 -1.47
CA ALA A 82 -9.38 -10.10 -2.49
C ALA A 82 -8.85 -9.64 -3.86
N LEU A 83 -7.99 -8.61 -3.90
CA LEU A 83 -7.36 -8.13 -5.13
C LEU A 83 -6.36 -9.14 -5.72
N VAL A 84 -5.60 -9.85 -4.88
CA VAL A 84 -4.72 -10.95 -5.32
C VAL A 84 -5.52 -12.08 -5.96
N ILE A 85 -6.67 -12.44 -5.38
CA ILE A 85 -7.56 -13.45 -5.94
C ILE A 85 -8.17 -12.95 -7.25
N ALA A 86 -8.58 -11.68 -7.32
CA ALA A 86 -9.10 -11.08 -8.55
C ALA A 86 -8.05 -11.11 -9.68
N GLU A 87 -6.79 -10.82 -9.37
CA GLU A 87 -5.67 -10.94 -10.31
C GLU A 87 -5.53 -12.35 -10.89
N ALA A 88 -5.71 -13.38 -10.08
CA ALA A 88 -5.56 -14.78 -10.48
C ALA A 88 -6.71 -15.31 -11.33
N ARG A 89 -7.86 -14.61 -11.38
CA ARG A 89 -9.06 -15.06 -12.09
C ARG A 89 -9.06 -14.65 -13.56
N SER A 90 -9.75 -15.45 -14.38
CA SER A 90 -10.09 -15.06 -15.76
C SER A 90 -11.19 -13.99 -15.72
N LEU A 91 -10.77 -12.73 -15.78
CA LEU A 91 -11.62 -11.56 -15.71
C LEU A 91 -12.11 -11.10 -17.09
N THR A 92 -13.28 -10.47 -17.13
CA THR A 92 -13.74 -9.75 -18.33
C THR A 92 -12.81 -8.56 -18.64
N GLU A 93 -12.84 -8.04 -19.86
CA GLU A 93 -12.02 -6.87 -20.23
C GLU A 93 -12.28 -5.66 -19.32
N ARG A 94 -13.56 -5.45 -18.94
CA ARG A 94 -13.96 -4.37 -18.03
C ARG A 94 -13.35 -4.54 -16.64
N ASP A 95 -13.39 -5.74 -16.09
CA ASP A 95 -12.84 -6.03 -14.76
C ASP A 95 -11.32 -5.91 -14.76
N ARG A 96 -10.67 -6.35 -15.84
CA ARG A 96 -9.22 -6.19 -16.04
C ARG A 96 -8.82 -4.72 -16.16
N ALA A 97 -9.63 -3.90 -16.83
CA ALA A 97 -9.42 -2.45 -16.90
C ALA A 97 -9.57 -1.78 -15.52
N ALA A 98 -10.59 -2.17 -14.74
CA ALA A 98 -10.78 -1.68 -13.38
C ALA A 98 -9.61 -2.08 -12.46
N LEU A 99 -9.11 -3.32 -12.57
CA LEU A 99 -7.98 -3.78 -11.78
C LEU A 99 -6.68 -3.06 -12.16
N ASN A 100 -6.45 -2.83 -13.46
CA ASN A 100 -5.35 -1.99 -13.92
C ASN A 100 -5.48 -0.57 -13.34
N TRP A 101 -6.66 0.03 -13.36
CA TRP A 101 -6.87 1.35 -12.76
C TRP A 101 -6.56 1.35 -11.26
N ALA A 102 -7.02 0.34 -10.52
CA ALA A 102 -6.73 0.20 -9.09
C ALA A 102 -5.23 0.11 -8.80
N ARG A 103 -4.46 -0.66 -9.59
CA ARG A 103 -2.98 -0.73 -9.46
C ARG A 103 -2.34 0.64 -9.58
N GLY A 104 -2.75 1.41 -10.61
CA GLY A 104 -2.24 2.75 -10.85
C GLY A 104 -2.63 3.73 -9.74
N CYS A 105 -3.90 3.70 -9.33
CA CYS A 105 -4.42 4.54 -8.25
C CYS A 105 -3.61 4.34 -6.96
N VAL A 106 -3.44 3.08 -6.53
CA VAL A 106 -2.69 2.80 -5.30
C VAL A 106 -1.22 3.20 -5.45
N ALA A 107 -0.56 2.83 -6.55
CA ALA A 107 0.85 3.18 -6.77
C ALA A 107 1.11 4.70 -6.79
N TYR A 108 0.29 5.48 -7.51
CA TYR A 108 0.50 6.92 -7.67
C TYR A 108 -0.13 7.78 -6.58
N ALA A 109 -1.15 7.30 -5.86
CA ALA A 109 -1.67 8.02 -4.70
C ALA A 109 -0.81 7.73 -3.46
N GLY A 110 -0.52 6.46 -3.19
CA GLY A 110 0.21 6.09 -1.98
C GLY A 110 1.73 6.21 -2.11
N GLY A 111 2.31 6.14 -3.31
CA GLY A 111 3.75 6.29 -3.51
C GLY A 111 4.26 7.67 -3.06
N PRO A 112 3.70 8.78 -3.57
CA PRO A 112 4.00 10.13 -3.09
C PRO A 112 3.69 10.32 -1.60
N TYR A 113 2.60 9.72 -1.11
CA TYR A 113 2.28 9.75 0.32
C TYR A 113 3.41 9.17 1.19
N LEU A 114 3.93 7.99 0.82
CA LEU A 114 5.06 7.38 1.54
C LEU A 114 6.33 8.23 1.49
N LEU A 115 6.59 8.88 0.35
CA LEU A 115 7.73 9.78 0.19
C LEU A 115 7.61 11.00 1.10
N VAL A 116 6.46 11.67 1.11
CA VAL A 116 6.20 12.84 1.96
C VAL A 116 6.23 12.46 3.45
N ALA A 117 5.69 11.30 3.81
CA ALA A 117 5.68 10.82 5.19
C ALA A 117 7.08 10.58 5.77
N HIS A 118 8.08 10.26 4.92
CA HIS A 118 9.45 9.93 5.35
C HIS A 118 10.48 11.02 5.02
N ILE A 119 10.20 11.94 4.08
CA ILE A 119 11.10 13.02 3.67
C ILE A 119 10.44 14.37 4.00
N PRO A 120 10.78 14.99 5.16
CA PRO A 120 10.15 16.24 5.62
C PRO A 120 10.28 17.41 4.64
N TRP A 121 11.35 17.45 3.85
CA TRP A 121 11.59 18.50 2.85
C TRP A 121 10.57 18.46 1.70
N LEU A 122 9.96 17.31 1.39
CA LEU A 122 8.89 17.23 0.41
C LEU A 122 7.61 17.89 0.92
N SER A 123 7.30 17.77 2.22
CA SER A 123 6.18 18.46 2.85
C SER A 123 6.35 19.97 2.80
N VAL A 124 7.57 20.47 3.03
CA VAL A 124 7.88 21.91 2.91
C VAL A 124 7.72 22.37 1.48
N LEU A 125 8.26 21.62 0.52
CA LEU A 125 8.15 21.94 -0.90
C LEU A 125 6.67 21.99 -1.32
N ALA A 126 5.83 21.05 -0.88
CA ALA A 126 4.38 21.07 -1.17
C ALA A 126 3.66 22.35 -0.69
N ILE A 127 4.09 22.94 0.44
CA ILE A 127 3.53 24.21 0.93
C ILE A 127 3.91 25.39 0.03
N TRP A 128 5.10 25.38 -0.56
CA TRP A 128 5.57 26.45 -1.44
C TRP A 128 4.86 26.51 -2.80
N PHE A 129 4.20 25.42 -3.20
CA PHE A 129 3.39 25.36 -4.42
C PHE A 129 1.89 25.61 -4.19
N VAL A 130 1.47 25.82 -2.94
CA VAL A 130 0.08 26.14 -2.56
C VAL A 130 -0.17 27.64 -2.53
#